data_AF-A0A3L6JP14-F1
#
_entry.id   AF-A0A3L6JP14-F1
#
_cell.length_a   1.000
_cell.length_b   1.000
_cell.length_c   1.000
_cell.angle_alpha   90.00
_cell.angle_beta   90.00
_cell.angle_gamma   90.00
#
_symmetry.space_group_name_H-M   'P 1'
#
loop_
_entity.id
_entity.type
_entity.pdbx_description
1 polymer ?
#
loop_
_entity_poly.entity_id
_entity_poly.type
_entity_poly.pdbx_seq_one_letter_code
_entity_poly.pdbx_strand_id
1 'polypeptide(L)' 'MMASILRTAFENVIVHISNVDDVRKLVDSLEKQNEPVDHSIRVLEKKAEDAEVTLRTDIRILINECRHLQSKMTCR' A
#
# COMPACT_ATOMS: atom_id res chain seq x y z
N MET A 1 -7.56 -16.64 6.51
CA MET A 1 -6.56 -16.12 5.55
C MET A 1 -5.66 -15.16 6.31
N MET A 2 -4.34 -15.35 6.28
CA MET A 2 -3.42 -14.37 6.88
C MET A 2 -3.55 -13.07 6.07
N ALA A 3 -3.91 -11.95 6.69
CA ALA A 3 -3.94 -10.69 5.98
C ALA A 3 -2.51 -10.35 5.51
N SER A 4 -2.35 -10.00 4.23
CA SER A 4 -1.05 -9.56 3.73
C SER A 4 -0.63 -8.26 4.43
N ILE A 5 0.68 -7.96 4.44
CA ILE A 5 1.19 -6.67 4.93
C ILE A 5 0.50 -5.52 4.20
N LEU A 6 0.26 -5.68 2.89
CA LEU A 6 -0.37 -4.66 2.06
C LEU A 6 -1.83 -4.39 2.48
N ARG A 7 -2.62 -5.43 2.72
CA ARG A 7 -4.00 -5.27 3.21
C ARG A 7 -4.02 -4.62 4.59
N THR A 8 -3.16 -5.08 5.48
CA THR A 8 -3.05 -4.53 6.85
C THR A 8 -2.66 -3.05 6.81
N ALA A 9 -1.70 -2.68 5.96
CA ALA A 9 -1.30 -1.29 5.78
C ALA A 9 -2.47 -0.44 5.26
N PHE A 10 -3.22 -0.93 4.28
CA PHE A 10 -4.39 -0.24 3.75
C PHE A 10 -5.46 -0.01 4.81
N GLU A 11 -5.78 -1.02 5.62
CA GLU A 11 -6.75 -0.89 6.71
C GLU A 11 -6.32 0.13 7.76
N ASN A 12 -5.01 0.21 8.07
CA ASN A 12 -4.47 1.20 9.01
C ASN A 12 -4.57 2.64 8.50
N VAL A 13 -4.45 2.84 7.18
CA VAL A 13 -4.40 4.20 6.58
C VAL A 13 -5.70 4.64 5.93
N ILE A 14 -6.74 3.80 5.90
CA ILE A 14 -7.99 4.09 5.18
C ILE A 14 -8.66 5.40 5.64
N VAL A 15 -8.49 5.77 6.91
CA VAL A 15 -9.01 7.01 7.50
C VAL A 15 -8.17 8.25 7.17
N HIS A 16 -6.98 8.05 6.58
CA HIS A 16 -6.02 9.09 6.24
C HIS A 16 -5.93 9.38 4.74
N ILE A 17 -6.61 8.58 3.91
CA ILE A 17 -6.59 8.71 2.45
C ILE A 17 -7.93 9.23 1.93
N SER A 18 -7.89 9.98 0.85
CA SER A 18 -9.09 10.56 0.23
C SER A 18 -9.65 9.68 -0.88
N ASN A 19 -8.78 9.03 -1.67
CA ASN A 19 -9.13 8.21 -2.82
C ASN A 19 -9.25 6.72 -2.43
N VAL A 20 -10.09 6.42 -1.44
CA VAL A 20 -10.21 5.07 -0.84
C VAL A 20 -10.47 3.99 -1.88
N ASP A 21 -11.40 4.21 -2.82
CA ASP A 21 -11.77 3.18 -3.79
C ASP A 21 -10.66 2.91 -4.82
N ASP A 22 -9.92 3.93 -5.25
CA ASP A 22 -8.81 3.76 -6.19
C ASP A 22 -7.65 3.03 -5.53
N VAL A 23 -7.32 3.40 -4.29
CA VAL A 23 -6.29 2.72 -3.51
C VAL A 23 -6.71 1.28 -3.19
N ARG A 24 -7.99 1.03 -2.88
CA ARG A 24 -8.53 -0.32 -2.66
C ARG A 24 -8.35 -1.20 -3.91
N LYS A 25 -8.71 -0.68 -5.09
CA LYS A 25 -8.53 -1.41 -6.36
C LYS A 25 -7.06 -1.75 -6.63
N LEU A 26 -6.14 -0.83 -6.30
CA LEU A 26 -4.70 -1.07 -6.40
C LEU A 26 -4.27 -2.20 -5.46
N VAL A 27 -4.68 -2.14 -4.19
CA VAL A 27 -4.38 -3.17 -3.19
C VAL A 27 -4.92 -4.53 -3.62
N ASP A 28 -6.18 -4.61 -4.03
CA ASP A 28 -6.80 -5.87 -4.47
C ASP A 28 -6.13 -6.45 -5.72
N SER A 29 -5.64 -5.61 -6.63
CA SER A 29 -4.87 -6.03 -7.81
C SER A 29 -3.51 -6.60 -7.42
N LEU A 30 -2.83 -5.98 -6.46
CA LEU A 30 -1.51 -6.39 -5.98
C LEU A 30 -1.59 -7.67 -5.14
N GLU A 31 -2.62 -7.83 -4.29
CA GLU A 31 -2.81 -9.07 -3.52
C GLU A 31 -2.99 -10.30 -4.40
N LYS A 32 -3.63 -10.15 -5.57
CA LYS A 32 -3.81 -11.25 -6.53
C LYS A 32 -2.53 -11.72 -7.18
N GLN A 33 -1.47 -10.92 -7.17
CA GLN A 33 -0.19 -11.27 -7.79
C GLN A 33 0.63 -12.22 -6.93
N ASN A 34 0.31 -12.36 -5.63
CA ASN A 34 1.05 -13.20 -4.67
C ASN A 34 2.56 -12.91 -4.65
N GLU A 35 2.93 -11.67 -4.90
CA GLU A 35 4.31 -11.18 -4.92
C GLU A 35 4.73 -10.68 -3.53
N PRO A 36 6.04 -10.63 -3.23
CA PRO A 36 6.53 -9.99 -2.02
C PRO A 36 6.07 -8.54 -1.90
N VAL A 37 5.91 -8.07 -0.66
CA VAL A 37 5.50 -6.68 -0.37
C VAL A 37 6.44 -5.64 -1.00
N ASP A 38 7.73 -5.94 -1.15
CA ASP A 38 8.68 -5.03 -1.83
C ASP A 38 8.35 -4.81 -3.32
N HIS A 39 7.82 -5.84 -3.99
CA HIS A 39 7.33 -5.70 -5.36
C HIS A 39 6.11 -4.77 -5.38
N SER A 40 5.17 -4.96 -4.44
CA SER A 40 3.99 -4.11 -4.31
C SER A 40 4.36 -2.65 -4.05
N ILE A 41 5.37 -2.38 -3.21
CA ILE A 41 5.89 -1.04 -2.95
C ILE A 41 6.42 -0.41 -4.23
N ARG A 42 7.22 -1.11 -5.02
CA ARG A 42 7.76 -0.58 -6.29
C ARG A 42 6.66 -0.25 -7.30
N VAL A 43 5.62 -1.08 -7.38
CA VAL A 43 4.47 -0.82 -8.25
C VAL A 43 3.71 0.42 -7.78
N LEU A 44 3.50 0.58 -6.47
CA LEU A 44 2.88 1.77 -5.89
C LEU A 44 3.72 3.03 -6.13
N GLU A 45 5.05 2.95 -5.98
CA GLU A 45 5.97 4.07 -6.26
C GLU A 45 5.84 4.53 -7.72
N LYS A 46 5.88 3.59 -8.67
CA LYS A 46 5.67 3.90 -10.09
C LYS A 46 4.29 4.51 -10.34
N LYS A 47 3.24 4.00 -9.70
CA LYS A 47 1.88 4.55 -9.83
C LYS A 47 1.79 5.97 -9.28
N ALA A 48 2.53 6.29 -8.22
CA ALA A 48 2.54 7.61 -7.60
C ALA A 48 3.20 8.68 -8.50
N GLU A 49 4.18 8.30 -9.32
CA GLU A 49 4.83 9.21 -10.28
C GLU A 49 3.80 9.77 -11.28
N ASP A 50 2.96 8.90 -11.82
CA ASP A 50 1.94 9.23 -12.84
C ASP A 50 0.60 9.72 -12.25
N ALA A 51 0.44 9.71 -10.93
CA ALA A 51 -0.81 10.07 -10.26
C ALA A 51 -0.96 11.58 -10.02
N GLU A 52 -2.20 12.06 -10.00
CA GLU A 52 -2.57 13.40 -9.54
C GLU A 52 -2.19 13.60 -8.06
N VAL A 53 -2.06 14.86 -7.62
CA VAL A 53 -1.45 15.25 -6.33
C VAL A 53 -2.08 14.53 -5.13
N THR A 54 -3.41 14.43 -5.07
CA THR A 54 -4.11 13.79 -3.95
C THR A 54 -3.89 12.28 -3.93
N LEU A 55 -4.05 11.61 -5.07
CA LEU A 55 -3.82 10.17 -5.18
C LEU A 55 -2.35 9.81 -4.92
N ARG A 56 -1.41 10.64 -5.39
CA ARG A 56 0.01 10.51 -5.08
C ARG A 56 0.26 10.56 -3.57
N THR A 57 -0.39 11.48 -2.87
CA THR A 57 -0.27 11.59 -1.40
C THR A 57 -0.83 10.34 -0.72
N ASP A 58 -2.01 9.89 -1.12
CA ASP A 58 -2.65 8.69 -0.58
C ASP A 58 -1.78 7.43 -0.78
N ILE A 59 -1.20 7.27 -1.98
CA ILE A 59 -0.28 6.17 -2.28
C ILE A 59 0.98 6.25 -1.40
N ARG A 60 1.54 7.45 -1.17
CA ARG A 60 2.72 7.62 -0.30
C ARG A 60 2.41 7.27 1.16
N ILE A 61 1.21 7.61 1.65
CA ILE A 61 0.76 7.21 2.98
C ILE A 61 0.73 5.68 3.09
N LEU A 62 0.15 4.99 2.10
CA LEU A 62 0.13 3.53 2.05
C LEU A 62 1.54 2.91 2.03
N ILE A 63 2.44 3.42 1.17
CA ILE A 63 3.83 2.94 1.08
C ILE A 63 4.54 3.06 2.42
N ASN A 64 4.37 4.19 3.12
CA ASN A 64 5.00 4.42 4.41
C ASN A 64 4.53 3.41 5.46
N GLU A 65 3.23 3.10 5.49
CA GLU A 65 2.71 2.10 6.41
C GLU A 65 3.18 0.68 6.06
N CYS A 66 3.27 0.32 4.78
CA CYS A 66 3.86 -0.96 4.36
C CYS A 66 5.29 -1.13 4.90
N ARG A 67 6.13 -0.09 4.75
CA ARG A 67 7.52 -0.08 5.25
C ARG A 67 7.58 -0.17 6.77
N HIS A 68 6.68 0.52 7.46
CA HIS A 68 6.57 0.48 8.93
C HIS A 68 6.24 -0.93 9.43
N LEU A 69 5.25 -1.60 8.82
CA LEU A 69 4.88 -2.97 9.17
C LEU A 69 5.98 -3.96 8.85
N GLN A 70 6.66 -3.84 7.69
CA GLN A 70 7.83 -4.65 7.37
C GLN A 70 8.92 -4.50 8.44
N SER A 71 9.26 -3.26 8.82
CA SER A 71 10.28 -3.00 9.84
C SER A 71 9.93 -3.62 11.20
N LYS A 72 8.65 -3.55 11.61
CA LYS A 72 8.17 -4.18 12.85
C LYS A 72 8.27 -5.71 12.84
N MET A 73 8.10 -6.34 11.68
CA MET A 73 8.21 -7.78 11.53
C MET A 73 9.66 -8.27 11.54
N THR A 74 10.59 -7.49 11.00
CA THR A 74 12.03 -7.82 10.97
C THR A 74 12.74 -7.58 12.32
N CYS A 75 12.17 -6.75 13.19
CA CYS A 75 12.70 -6.49 14.54
C CYS A 75 12.16 -7.45 15.63
N ARG A 76 11.49 -8.54 15.25
CA ARG A 76 11.11 -9.64 16.16
C ARG A 76 11.97 -10.87 15.89
#